data_AF-A0A966CV22-F1
#
_entry.id   AF-A0A966CV22-F1
#
_cell.length_a   1.000
_cell.length_b   1.000
_cell.length_c   1.000
_cell.angle_alpha   90.00
_cell.angle_beta   90.00
_cell.angle_gamma   90.00
#
_symmetry.space_group_name_H-M   'P 1'
#
loop_
_entity.id
_entity.type
_entity.pdbx_description
1 polymer ?
#
loop_
_entity_poly.entity_id
_entity_poly.type
_entity_poly.pdbx_seq_one_letter_code
_entity_poly.pdbx_strand_id
1 'polypeptide(L)'
;MKNELQQAPSSIVPANPTTVNQYGEKNVHVDHADNIHQTVNYNLTFIDRSPNGRRENVTQNINTDYYNLFVISGETFMHDHFLVPKDRALVKGTISDDLFERLAALTPEAIEEIKTFPALFASENTDYWGKTDPEQQTIYGLVREIRTQDNGIMIYYKDLNFIPQQRINEISFELGMGRPRAITSLNTTRWTIKKINLIEALTDAGISVLAPT
;
A
#
# COMPACT_ATOMS: atom_id res chain seq x y z
N MET A 1 -32.19 20.34 -4.21
CA MET A 1 -32.89 19.06 -4.43
C MET A 1 -32.63 18.19 -3.23
N LYS A 2 -33.66 17.65 -2.58
CA LYS A 2 -33.51 16.77 -1.40
C LYS A 2 -33.28 15.34 -1.89
N ASN A 3 -32.18 14.71 -1.47
CA ASN A 3 -31.93 13.29 -1.68
C ASN A 3 -32.74 12.50 -0.65
N GLU A 4 -34.00 12.22 -0.97
CA GLU A 4 -34.84 11.31 -0.19
C GLU A 4 -35.05 10.02 -0.99
N LEU A 5 -35.01 8.88 -0.30
CA LEU A 5 -35.17 7.54 -0.88
C LEU A 5 -36.59 7.39 -1.44
N GLN A 6 -36.70 6.99 -2.71
CA GLN A 6 -38.00 6.70 -3.33
C GLN A 6 -38.55 5.36 -2.86
N GLN A 7 -39.82 5.32 -2.44
CA GLN A 7 -40.53 4.07 -2.13
C GLN A 7 -40.79 3.28 -3.41
N ALA A 8 -40.39 2.01 -3.42
CA ALA A 8 -40.71 1.06 -4.47
C ALA A 8 -42.15 0.52 -4.33
N PRO A 9 -42.82 0.15 -5.45
CA PRO A 9 -44.18 -0.40 -5.42
C PRO A 9 -44.25 -1.77 -4.74
N SER A 10 -45.34 -2.01 -4.02
CA SER A 10 -45.57 -3.05 -3.01
C SER A 10 -45.61 -4.52 -3.50
N SER A 11 -45.09 -4.83 -4.68
CA SER A 11 -45.34 -6.12 -5.37
C SER A 11 -44.28 -7.21 -5.16
N ILE A 12 -43.39 -7.08 -4.16
CA ILE A 12 -42.30 -8.06 -3.92
C ILE A 12 -42.16 -8.42 -2.41
N VAL A 13 -43.27 -8.74 -1.74
CA VAL A 13 -43.21 -9.17 -0.32
C VAL A 13 -43.14 -10.71 -0.23
N PRO A 14 -42.09 -11.30 0.39
CA PRO A 14 -42.00 -12.75 0.60
C PRO A 14 -43.09 -13.30 1.54
N ALA A 15 -43.48 -14.57 1.33
CA ALA A 15 -44.59 -15.23 2.03
C ALA A 15 -44.39 -15.46 3.54
N ASN A 16 -43.19 -15.24 4.08
CA ASN A 16 -42.88 -15.28 5.51
C ASN A 16 -42.18 -13.96 5.91
N PRO A 17 -42.88 -12.98 6.48
CA PRO A 17 -42.25 -11.75 6.91
C PRO A 17 -41.44 -11.98 8.18
N THR A 18 -40.14 -11.68 8.13
CA THR A 18 -39.31 -11.52 9.33
C THR A 18 -39.82 -10.30 10.08
N THR A 19 -40.44 -10.47 11.25
CA THR A 19 -40.89 -9.32 12.06
C THR A 19 -39.70 -8.56 12.62
N VAL A 20 -39.47 -7.34 12.12
CA VAL A 20 -38.46 -6.41 12.62
C VAL A 20 -39.16 -5.27 13.36
N ASN A 21 -39.02 -5.24 14.68
CA ASN A 21 -39.56 -4.16 15.52
C ASN A 21 -38.54 -3.03 15.65
N GLN A 22 -38.87 -1.83 15.16
CA GLN A 22 -38.02 -0.63 15.31
C GLN A 22 -38.82 0.49 15.99
N TYR A 23 -38.31 0.99 17.12
CA TYR A 23 -38.96 2.02 17.92
C TYR A 23 -38.12 3.30 17.91
N GLY A 24 -38.47 4.25 17.04
CA GLY A 24 -37.78 5.51 16.84
C GLY A 24 -38.45 6.35 15.75
N GLU A 25 -38.35 7.68 15.82
CA GLU A 25 -38.99 8.59 14.84
C GLU A 25 -38.38 8.51 13.43
N LYS A 26 -37.14 8.02 13.29
CA LYS A 26 -36.43 7.90 12.01
C LYS A 26 -35.60 6.61 11.97
N ASN A 27 -36.25 5.48 11.70
CA ASN A 27 -35.55 4.21 11.53
C ASN A 27 -35.33 3.91 10.04
N VAL A 28 -34.16 3.35 9.73
CA VAL A 28 -33.85 2.79 8.40
C VAL A 28 -33.48 1.33 8.61
N HIS A 29 -34.22 0.43 7.97
CA HIS A 29 -33.92 -0.99 7.93
C HIS A 29 -33.42 -1.36 6.53
N VAL A 30 -32.26 -1.99 6.45
CA VAL A 30 -31.70 -2.52 5.20
C VAL A 30 -31.61 -4.04 5.37
N ASP A 31 -32.53 -4.76 4.72
CA ASP A 31 -32.65 -6.22 4.80
C ASP A 31 -31.61 -6.92 3.90
N HIS A 32 -31.34 -6.32 2.73
CA HIS A 32 -30.36 -6.78 1.77
C HIS A 32 -29.81 -5.59 0.97
N ALA A 33 -28.54 -5.66 0.57
CA ALA A 33 -27.91 -4.69 -0.33
C ALA A 33 -27.18 -5.46 -1.44
N ASP A 34 -27.72 -5.43 -2.66
CA ASP A 34 -27.12 -6.14 -3.81
C ASP A 34 -25.76 -5.57 -4.20
N ASN A 35 -25.61 -4.24 -4.09
CA ASN A 35 -24.40 -3.52 -4.46
C ASN A 35 -24.12 -2.43 -3.42
N ILE A 36 -23.04 -2.58 -2.66
CA ILE A 36 -22.56 -1.56 -1.73
C ILE A 36 -21.44 -0.79 -2.43
N HIS A 37 -21.70 0.48 -2.78
CA HIS A 37 -20.65 1.40 -3.22
C HIS A 37 -20.05 2.11 -2.02
N GLN A 38 -19.10 1.45 -1.35
CA GLN A 38 -18.35 2.06 -0.25
C GLN A 38 -17.14 2.80 -0.82
N THR A 39 -17.10 4.13 -0.68
CA THR A 39 -15.87 4.90 -0.89
C THR A 39 -15.05 4.83 0.40
N VAL A 40 -14.07 3.93 0.45
CA VAL A 40 -13.16 3.82 1.60
C VAL A 40 -11.99 4.78 1.38
N ASN A 41 -11.97 5.89 2.12
CA ASN A 41 -10.81 6.75 2.18
C ASN A 41 -9.84 6.21 3.23
N TYR A 42 -8.72 5.65 2.80
CA TYR A 42 -7.67 5.18 3.70
C TYR A 42 -6.85 6.38 4.18
N ASN A 43 -7.15 6.89 5.37
CA ASN A 43 -6.34 7.89 6.04
C ASN A 43 -5.53 7.21 7.14
N LEU A 44 -4.21 7.31 7.05
CA LEU A 44 -3.31 6.80 8.07
C LEU A 44 -2.85 7.96 8.95
N THR A 45 -3.05 7.82 10.26
CA THR A 45 -2.50 8.75 11.24
C THR A 45 -1.32 8.10 11.96
N PHE A 46 -0.16 8.75 11.94
CA PHE A 46 1.03 8.31 12.64
C PHE A 46 1.75 9.48 13.29
N ILE A 47 2.56 9.17 14.32
CA ILE A 47 3.41 10.16 14.96
C ILE A 47 4.68 10.31 14.14
N ASP A 48 4.98 11.55 13.78
CA ASP A 48 6.17 11.92 13.03
C ASP A 48 6.94 13.07 13.70
N ARG A 49 8.15 13.34 13.24
CA ARG A 49 8.95 14.48 13.68
C ARG A 49 8.89 15.60 12.65
N SER A 50 8.39 16.75 13.09
CA SER A 50 8.47 18.02 12.36
C SER A 50 9.94 18.46 12.15
N PRO A 51 10.22 19.36 11.18
CA PRO A 51 11.58 19.90 10.94
C PRO A 51 12.22 20.56 12.18
N ASN A 52 11.40 21.03 13.10
CA ASN A 52 11.75 21.65 14.38
C ASN A 52 11.84 20.63 15.54
N GLY A 53 11.85 19.33 15.25
CA GLY A 53 12.08 18.24 16.20
C GLY A 53 10.90 17.91 17.11
N ARG A 54 9.76 18.59 16.94
CA ARG A 54 8.53 18.31 17.69
C ARG A 54 7.82 17.09 17.11
N ARG A 55 7.31 16.23 17.98
CA ARG A 55 6.42 15.14 17.59
C ARG A 55 5.06 15.72 17.19
N GLU A 56 4.56 15.33 16.03
CA GLU A 56 3.26 15.74 15.52
C GLU A 56 2.48 14.54 14.97
N ASN A 57 1.16 14.63 15.03
CA ASN A 57 0.30 13.64 14.37
C ASN A 57 0.17 14.06 12.91
N VAL A 58 0.68 13.22 12.02
CA VAL A 58 0.53 13.39 10.57
C VAL A 58 -0.61 12.49 10.14
N THR A 59 -1.59 13.06 9.44
CA THR A 59 -2.63 12.30 8.76
C THR A 59 -2.36 12.36 7.28
N GLN A 60 -2.12 11.20 6.69
CA GLN A 60 -1.82 11.06 5.27
C GLN A 60 -2.91 10.25 4.57
N ASN A 61 -3.37 10.75 3.43
CA ASN A 61 -4.23 9.97 2.56
C ASN A 61 -3.40 8.94 1.81
N ILE A 62 -3.86 7.70 1.82
CA ILE A 62 -3.21 6.55 1.22
C ILE A 62 -3.94 6.18 -0.05
N ASN A 63 -3.23 6.22 -1.17
CA ASN A 63 -3.73 5.70 -2.42
C ASN A 63 -3.41 4.20 -2.50
N THR A 64 -4.46 3.39 -2.55
CA THR A 64 -4.36 1.93 -2.55
C THR A 64 -4.32 1.32 -3.95
N ASP A 65 -4.38 2.10 -5.02
CA ASP A 65 -4.32 1.56 -6.39
C ASP A 65 -2.92 1.11 -6.77
N TYR A 66 -1.90 1.67 -6.09
CA TYR A 66 -0.50 1.45 -6.36
C TYR A 66 0.30 1.27 -5.07
N TYR A 67 1.46 0.62 -5.17
CA TYR A 67 2.44 0.61 -4.08
C TYR A 67 3.88 0.69 -4.61
N ASN A 68 4.76 1.28 -3.81
CA ASN A 68 6.20 1.34 -4.05
C ASN A 68 6.88 0.06 -3.56
N LEU A 69 7.71 -0.54 -4.40
CA LEU A 69 8.61 -1.62 -4.03
C LEU A 69 10.05 -1.15 -4.15
N PHE A 70 10.74 -1.07 -3.01
CA PHE A 70 12.16 -0.83 -2.93
C PHE A 70 12.87 -2.11 -2.49
N VAL A 71 13.79 -2.58 -3.33
CA VAL A 71 14.69 -3.69 -3.02
C VAL A 71 16.11 -3.15 -3.17
N ILE A 72 16.93 -3.21 -2.12
CA ILE A 72 18.28 -2.64 -2.12
C ILE A 72 19.29 -3.65 -1.58
N SER A 73 20.29 -4.01 -2.40
CA SER A 73 21.35 -4.93 -2.00
C SER A 73 22.19 -4.36 -0.86
N GLY A 74 22.42 -5.14 0.18
CA GLY A 74 23.26 -4.75 1.32
C GLY A 74 22.69 -3.66 2.23
N GLU A 75 21.50 -3.12 1.95
CA GLU A 75 20.84 -2.16 2.82
C GLU A 75 20.29 -2.87 4.06
N THR A 76 20.51 -2.29 5.23
CA THR A 76 20.04 -2.83 6.51
C THR A 76 18.88 -2.02 7.09
N PHE A 77 18.54 -0.88 6.47
CA PHE A 77 17.43 -0.01 6.88
C PHE A 77 17.55 0.46 8.34
N MET A 78 18.79 0.61 8.82
CA MET A 78 19.10 1.12 10.16
C MET A 78 18.82 2.63 10.31
N HIS A 79 18.72 3.34 9.19
CA HIS A 79 18.42 4.77 9.12
C HIS A 79 17.08 4.98 8.43
N ASP A 80 16.48 6.16 8.62
CA ASP A 80 15.21 6.54 7.99
C ASP A 80 15.32 6.90 6.49
N HIS A 81 16.46 6.59 5.88
CA HIS A 81 16.73 6.86 4.48
C HIS A 81 17.75 5.89 3.87
N PHE A 82 17.69 5.75 2.55
CA PHE A 82 18.61 4.94 1.75
C PHE A 82 18.75 5.51 0.33
N LEU A 83 19.80 5.10 -0.38
CA LEU A 83 20.11 5.57 -1.73
C LEU A 83 19.68 4.54 -2.78
N VAL A 84 18.92 4.97 -3.78
CA VAL A 84 18.57 4.17 -4.96
C VAL A 84 19.44 4.58 -6.15
N PRO A 85 20.13 3.64 -6.83
CA PRO A 85 20.84 3.93 -8.08
C PRO A 85 19.88 4.42 -9.18
N LYS A 86 20.28 5.48 -9.92
CA LYS A 86 19.44 6.10 -10.95
C LYS A 86 19.04 5.12 -12.07
N ASP A 87 19.95 4.25 -12.47
CA ASP A 87 19.70 3.21 -13.49
C ASP A 87 18.80 2.07 -12.99
N ARG A 88 18.40 2.10 -11.71
CA ARG A 88 17.55 1.12 -11.05
C ARG A 88 16.27 1.75 -10.47
N ALA A 89 16.03 3.04 -10.68
CA ALA A 89 14.82 3.70 -10.23
C ALA A 89 13.80 3.86 -11.38
N LEU A 90 12.60 3.31 -11.21
CA LEU A 90 11.46 3.50 -12.11
C LEU A 90 11.81 3.28 -13.60
N VAL A 91 12.57 2.22 -13.88
CA VAL A 91 13.10 1.94 -15.22
C VAL A 91 11.98 1.50 -16.17
N LYS A 92 12.02 2.00 -17.41
CA LYS A 92 11.07 1.62 -18.46
C LYS A 92 10.99 0.10 -18.65
N GLY A 93 9.77 -0.42 -18.77
CA GLY A 93 9.50 -1.86 -18.88
C GLY A 93 9.49 -2.63 -17.55
N THR A 94 9.83 -1.97 -16.42
CA THR A 94 9.69 -2.57 -15.07
C THR A 94 8.44 -2.07 -14.33
N ILE A 95 7.86 -0.99 -14.83
CA ILE A 95 6.58 -0.40 -14.46
C ILE A 95 5.76 -0.23 -15.75
N SER A 96 4.45 -0.05 -15.65
CA SER A 96 3.60 0.17 -16.83
C SER A 96 3.95 1.50 -17.52
N ASP A 97 3.72 1.57 -18.83
CA ASP A 97 4.11 2.75 -19.62
C ASP A 97 3.42 4.03 -19.14
N ASP A 98 2.15 3.95 -18.71
CA ASP A 98 1.41 5.08 -18.15
C ASP A 98 2.02 5.61 -16.85
N LEU A 99 2.51 4.71 -15.98
CA LEU A 99 3.21 5.07 -14.76
C LEU A 99 4.60 5.63 -15.06
N PHE A 100 5.29 5.07 -16.05
CA PHE A 100 6.62 5.53 -16.43
C PHE A 100 6.59 6.98 -16.90
N GLU A 101 5.73 7.30 -17.88
CA GLU A 101 5.64 8.66 -18.44
C GLU A 101 5.19 9.69 -17.39
N ARG A 102 4.37 9.25 -16.41
CA ARG A 102 3.83 10.12 -15.37
C ARG A 102 4.76 10.32 -14.18
N LEU A 103 5.51 9.29 -13.76
CA LEU A 103 6.20 9.26 -12.46
C LEU A 103 7.72 9.17 -12.56
N ALA A 104 8.29 8.61 -13.63
CA ALA A 104 9.73 8.32 -13.70
C ALA A 104 10.59 9.59 -13.76
N ALA A 105 10.02 10.72 -14.21
CA ALA A 105 10.71 12.01 -14.25
C ALA A 105 10.90 12.65 -12.86
N LEU A 106 10.19 12.16 -11.83
CA LEU A 106 10.22 12.70 -10.46
C LEU A 106 10.01 14.23 -10.41
N THR A 107 9.05 14.74 -11.18
CA THR A 107 8.58 16.12 -11.01
C THR A 107 8.00 16.31 -9.61
N PRO A 108 7.86 17.56 -9.12
CA PRO A 108 7.26 17.81 -7.82
C PRO A 108 5.89 17.15 -7.65
N GLU A 109 5.06 17.18 -8.70
CA GLU A 109 3.73 16.54 -8.71
C GLU A 109 3.84 15.01 -8.63
N ALA A 110 4.77 14.41 -9.38
CA ALA A 110 5.01 12.97 -9.33
C ALA A 110 5.50 12.52 -7.94
N ILE A 111 6.37 13.30 -7.31
CA ILE A 111 6.87 13.00 -5.96
C ILE A 111 5.73 13.05 -4.94
N GLU A 112 4.90 14.08 -4.97
CA GLU A 112 3.74 14.17 -4.06
C GLU A 112 2.77 13.01 -4.27
N GLU A 113 2.56 12.58 -5.51
CA GLU A 113 1.74 11.42 -5.79
C GLU A 113 2.36 10.11 -5.27
N ILE A 114 3.64 9.86 -5.56
CA ILE A 114 4.38 8.67 -5.09
C ILE A 114 4.34 8.54 -3.57
N LYS A 115 4.40 9.66 -2.85
CA LYS A 115 4.33 9.69 -1.38
C LYS A 115 3.01 9.15 -0.85
N THR A 116 1.92 9.24 -1.61
CA THR A 116 0.61 8.69 -1.22
C THR A 116 0.54 7.17 -1.30
N PHE A 117 1.47 6.52 -2.00
CA PHE A 117 1.45 5.07 -2.17
C PHE A 117 2.08 4.37 -0.94
N PRO A 118 1.44 3.30 -0.43
CA PRO A 118 2.09 2.34 0.46
C PRO A 118 3.43 1.86 -0.10
N ALA A 119 4.35 1.49 0.77
CA ALA A 119 5.67 1.04 0.36
C ALA A 119 6.12 -0.22 1.09
N LEU A 120 6.82 -1.09 0.36
CA LEU A 120 7.65 -2.15 0.91
C LEU A 120 9.12 -1.79 0.71
N PHE A 121 9.88 -1.81 1.81
CA PHE A 121 11.33 -1.63 1.81
C PHE A 121 11.98 -2.95 2.23
N ALA A 122 12.69 -3.58 1.30
CA ALA A 122 13.29 -4.89 1.47
C ALA A 122 14.77 -4.86 1.06
N SER A 123 15.57 -5.67 1.71
CA SER A 123 16.90 -6.00 1.19
C SER A 123 16.75 -7.12 0.17
N GLU A 124 17.75 -7.31 -0.70
CA GLU A 124 17.74 -8.47 -1.60
C GLU A 124 17.65 -9.78 -0.80
N ASN A 125 16.94 -10.76 -1.36
CA ASN A 125 16.95 -12.12 -0.83
C ASN A 125 18.38 -12.68 -0.83
N THR A 126 18.75 -13.38 0.25
CA THR A 126 20.07 -13.98 0.40
C THR A 126 20.26 -15.30 -0.35
N ASP A 127 19.16 -15.89 -0.87
CA ASP A 127 19.18 -17.15 -1.61
C ASP A 127 18.18 -17.16 -2.79
N TYR A 128 18.27 -18.19 -3.62
CA TYR A 128 17.39 -18.44 -4.75
C TYR A 128 16.12 -19.20 -4.30
N TRP A 129 15.18 -19.35 -5.24
CA TRP A 129 13.92 -20.06 -5.03
C TRP A 129 13.05 -19.48 -3.90
N GLY A 130 13.00 -18.15 -3.81
CA GLY A 130 12.13 -17.44 -2.86
C GLY A 130 12.49 -17.69 -1.40
N LYS A 131 13.78 -17.89 -1.13
CA LYS A 131 14.33 -18.07 0.21
C LYS A 131 15.17 -16.88 0.59
N THR A 132 15.21 -16.60 1.88
CA THR A 132 16.10 -15.60 2.46
C THR A 132 16.44 -15.95 3.90
N ASP A 133 17.27 -15.13 4.53
CA ASP A 133 17.59 -15.26 5.95
C ASP A 133 16.30 -15.18 6.80
N PRO A 134 16.04 -16.13 7.72
CA PRO A 134 14.88 -16.10 8.60
C PRO A 134 14.73 -14.82 9.44
N GLU A 135 15.82 -14.14 9.73
CA GLU A 135 15.82 -12.89 10.50
C GLU A 135 15.52 -11.66 9.63
N GLN A 136 15.65 -11.77 8.31
CA GLN A 136 15.45 -10.66 7.40
C GLN A 136 13.99 -10.18 7.40
N GLN A 137 13.82 -8.88 7.62
CA GLN A 137 12.52 -8.22 7.64
C GLN A 137 12.35 -7.34 6.41
N THR A 138 11.11 -7.28 5.91
CA THR A 138 10.62 -6.26 5.00
C THR A 138 9.83 -5.24 5.81
N ILE A 139 10.10 -3.96 5.57
CA ILE A 139 9.38 -2.87 6.22
C ILE A 139 8.18 -2.50 5.38
N TYR A 140 7.00 -2.51 5.99
CA TYR A 140 5.82 -1.84 5.45
C TYR A 140 5.79 -0.40 5.97
N GLY A 141 5.60 0.56 5.07
CA GLY A 141 5.72 1.97 5.40
C GLY A 141 5.26 2.92 4.31
N LEU A 142 5.73 4.16 4.41
CA LEU A 142 5.42 5.24 3.46
C LEU A 142 6.68 6.01 3.08
N VAL A 143 6.70 6.55 1.86
CA VAL A 143 7.74 7.48 1.44
C VAL A 143 7.43 8.86 2.02
N ARG A 144 8.41 9.47 2.71
CA ARG A 144 8.30 10.81 3.29
C ARG A 144 8.86 11.88 2.36
N GLU A 145 10.02 11.61 1.79
CA GLU A 145 10.75 12.57 0.96
C GLU A 145 11.59 11.85 -0.09
N ILE A 146 11.73 12.48 -1.26
CA ILE A 146 12.54 11.98 -2.37
C ILE A 146 13.47 13.12 -2.78
N ARG A 147 14.78 12.86 -2.78
CA ARG A 147 15.80 13.84 -3.22
C ARG A 147 16.67 13.25 -4.30
N THR A 148 16.59 13.81 -5.50
CA THR A 148 17.52 13.48 -6.59
C THR A 148 18.87 14.13 -6.32
N GLN A 149 19.93 13.32 -6.30
CA GLN A 149 21.32 13.73 -6.08
C GLN A 149 22.19 13.26 -7.27
N ASP A 150 23.47 13.63 -7.31
CA ASP A 150 24.36 13.20 -8.40
C ASP A 150 24.60 11.69 -8.38
N ASN A 151 24.80 11.12 -7.19
CA ASN A 151 25.13 9.70 -6.95
C ASN A 151 23.92 8.77 -6.88
N GLY A 152 22.68 9.28 -6.87
CA GLY A 152 21.48 8.45 -6.75
C GLY A 152 20.23 9.26 -6.41
N ILE A 153 19.18 8.56 -6.03
CA ILE A 153 17.95 9.15 -5.52
C ILE A 153 17.83 8.73 -4.05
N MET A 154 17.90 9.72 -3.15
CA MET A 154 17.75 9.50 -1.72
C MET A 154 16.26 9.39 -1.38
N ILE A 155 15.88 8.29 -0.74
CA ILE A 155 14.52 8.04 -0.30
C ILE A 155 14.50 8.12 1.22
N TYR A 156 13.68 9.01 1.77
CA TYR A 156 13.35 9.05 3.19
C TYR A 156 12.01 8.38 3.39
N TYR A 157 11.88 7.59 4.45
CA TYR A 157 10.68 6.80 4.67
C TYR A 157 10.23 6.81 6.13
N LYS A 158 8.97 6.40 6.32
CA LYS A 158 8.37 6.13 7.61
C LYS A 158 8.07 4.64 7.69
N ASP A 159 8.69 3.96 8.65
CA ASP A 159 8.36 2.60 9.04
C ASP A 159 7.03 2.57 9.83
N LEU A 160 6.19 1.58 9.50
CA LEU A 160 4.90 1.38 10.15
C LEU A 160 4.77 -0.03 10.72
N ASN A 161 5.24 -1.03 9.98
CA ASN A 161 5.27 -2.41 10.46
C ASN A 161 6.47 -3.18 9.88
N PHE A 162 6.89 -4.23 10.56
CA PHE A 162 7.93 -5.15 10.12
C PHE A 162 7.31 -6.51 9.81
N ILE A 163 7.62 -7.04 8.64
CA ILE A 163 7.07 -8.29 8.15
C ILE A 163 8.25 -9.22 7.86
N PRO A 164 8.26 -10.47 8.34
CA PRO A 164 9.28 -11.43 7.95
C PRO A 164 9.35 -11.54 6.42
N GLN A 165 10.52 -11.30 5.81
CA GLN A 165 10.62 -11.23 4.36
C GLN A 165 10.24 -12.56 3.69
N GLN A 166 10.40 -13.69 4.39
CA GLN A 166 9.93 -14.99 3.92
C GLN A 166 8.41 -15.01 3.67
N ARG A 167 7.61 -14.28 4.46
CA ARG A 167 6.15 -14.16 4.23
C ARG A 167 5.86 -13.38 2.95
N ILE A 168 6.64 -12.35 2.64
CA ILE A 168 6.54 -11.61 1.36
C ILE A 168 6.94 -12.51 0.19
N ASN A 169 7.97 -13.34 0.33
CA ASN A 169 8.36 -14.31 -0.69
C ASN A 169 7.22 -15.31 -1.03
N GLU A 170 6.50 -15.78 -0.01
CA GLU A 170 5.38 -16.73 -0.14
C GLU A 170 4.23 -16.16 -1.00
N ILE A 171 3.98 -14.85 -0.93
CA ILE A 171 2.90 -14.14 -1.64
C ILE A 171 3.40 -13.25 -2.79
N SER A 172 4.61 -13.52 -3.28
CA SER A 172 5.26 -12.70 -4.30
C SER A 172 4.47 -12.58 -5.61
N PHE A 173 3.59 -13.55 -5.90
CA PHE A 173 2.75 -13.52 -7.10
C PHE A 173 1.60 -12.54 -6.95
N GLU A 174 0.91 -12.57 -5.82
CA GLU A 174 -0.17 -11.67 -5.43
C GLU A 174 0.33 -10.22 -5.36
N LEU A 175 1.61 -10.04 -5.01
CA LEU A 175 2.29 -8.74 -5.02
C LEU A 175 2.91 -8.38 -6.38
N GLY A 176 2.70 -9.17 -7.45
CA GLY A 176 3.20 -8.82 -8.79
C GLY A 176 4.73 -8.76 -8.90
N MET A 177 5.43 -9.49 -8.04
CA MET A 177 6.90 -9.56 -7.99
C MET A 177 7.49 -10.74 -8.77
N GLY A 178 6.66 -11.71 -9.15
CA GLY A 178 7.05 -12.95 -9.81
C GLY A 178 6.38 -14.16 -9.15
N ARG A 179 6.63 -15.37 -9.65
CA ARG A 179 6.08 -16.58 -9.01
C ARG A 179 6.85 -16.92 -7.72
N PRO A 180 6.18 -17.42 -6.68
CA PRO A 180 6.83 -18.03 -5.54
C PRO A 180 7.82 -19.09 -6.02
N ARG A 181 9.00 -19.13 -5.39
CA ARG A 181 10.09 -20.06 -5.71
C ARG A 181 10.80 -19.84 -7.05
N ALA A 182 10.61 -18.68 -7.69
CA ALA A 182 11.42 -18.23 -8.82
C ALA A 182 12.43 -17.15 -8.39
N ILE A 183 13.26 -16.68 -9.33
CA ILE A 183 13.92 -15.38 -9.18
C ILE A 183 12.82 -14.31 -9.27
N THR A 184 12.68 -13.52 -8.22
CA THR A 184 11.63 -12.49 -8.13
C THR A 184 12.24 -11.09 -8.12
N SER A 185 11.39 -10.08 -8.10
CA SER A 185 11.82 -8.68 -7.89
C SER A 185 12.61 -8.49 -6.58
N LEU A 186 12.43 -9.37 -5.59
CA LEU A 186 13.17 -9.35 -4.31
C LEU A 186 14.63 -9.81 -4.44
N ASN A 187 15.06 -10.32 -5.59
CA ASN A 187 16.45 -10.75 -5.83
C ASN A 187 17.26 -9.69 -6.61
N THR A 188 16.73 -8.49 -6.83
CA THR A 188 17.41 -7.49 -7.66
C THR A 188 17.14 -6.08 -7.18
N THR A 189 18.22 -5.32 -7.00
CA THR A 189 18.19 -3.93 -6.58
C THR A 189 17.42 -3.10 -7.58
N ARG A 190 16.29 -2.56 -7.13
CA ARG A 190 15.40 -1.74 -7.94
C ARG A 190 14.37 -1.02 -7.08
N TRP A 191 13.95 0.14 -7.56
CA TRP A 191 12.68 0.75 -7.19
C TRP A 191 11.68 0.60 -8.34
N THR A 192 10.53 -0.01 -8.05
CA THR A 192 9.40 -0.15 -8.98
C THR A 192 8.09 0.27 -8.31
N ILE A 193 7.08 0.56 -9.11
CA ILE A 193 5.71 0.82 -8.66
C ILE A 193 4.82 -0.25 -9.28
N LYS A 194 3.94 -0.83 -8.47
CA LYS A 194 3.04 -1.91 -8.87
C LYS A 194 1.60 -1.44 -8.72
N LYS A 195 0.75 -1.75 -9.70
CA LYS A 195 -0.68 -1.48 -9.69
C LYS A 195 -1.44 -2.59 -8.96
N ILE A 196 -1.23 -2.67 -7.66
CA ILE A 196 -1.79 -3.67 -6.76
C ILE A 196 -2.18 -2.98 -5.45
N ASN A 197 -3.34 -3.33 -4.92
CA ASN A 197 -3.73 -2.94 -3.58
C ASN A 197 -2.92 -3.71 -2.54
N LEU A 198 -1.83 -3.10 -2.09
CA LEU A 198 -0.90 -3.73 -1.15
C LEU A 198 -1.58 -4.08 0.18
N ILE A 199 -2.48 -3.22 0.68
CA ILE A 199 -3.14 -3.44 1.97
C ILE A 199 -4.05 -4.67 1.89
N GLU A 200 -4.84 -4.78 0.82
CA GLU A 200 -5.72 -5.93 0.58
C GLU A 200 -4.91 -7.21 0.37
N ALA A 201 -3.89 -7.18 -0.48
CA ALA A 201 -3.03 -8.35 -0.74
C ALA A 201 -2.34 -8.88 0.54
N LEU A 202 -1.88 -7.98 1.42
CA LEU A 202 -1.30 -8.37 2.71
C LEU A 202 -2.38 -8.89 3.68
N THR A 203 -3.55 -8.26 3.72
CA THR A 203 -4.66 -8.66 4.60
C THR A 203 -5.20 -10.05 4.23
N ASP A 204 -5.36 -10.33 2.93
CA ASP A 204 -5.80 -11.63 2.41
C ASP A 204 -4.79 -12.75 2.75
N ALA A 205 -3.50 -12.41 2.83
CA ALA A 205 -2.44 -13.30 3.28
C ALA A 205 -2.37 -13.47 4.82
N GLY A 206 -3.27 -12.83 5.57
CA GLY A 206 -3.29 -12.82 7.03
C GLY A 206 -2.20 -11.96 7.66
N ILE A 207 -1.65 -10.98 6.93
CA ILE A 207 -0.61 -10.06 7.42
C ILE A 207 -1.29 -8.72 7.76
N SER A 208 -1.42 -8.45 9.06
CA SER A 208 -2.00 -7.18 9.53
C SER A 208 -0.99 -6.04 9.35
N VAL A 209 -1.34 -5.03 8.54
CA VAL A 209 -0.51 -3.84 8.33
C VAL A 209 -1.09 -2.56 8.90
N LEU A 210 -2.37 -2.57 9.24
CA LEU A 210 -3.00 -1.55 10.04
C LEU A 210 -2.98 -2.05 11.48
N ALA A 211 -2.46 -1.26 12.41
CA ALA A 211 -2.52 -1.61 13.83
C ALA A 211 -3.99 -1.82 14.23
N PRO A 212 -4.30 -2.76 15.14
CA PRO A 212 -5.63 -2.79 15.73
C PRO A 212 -5.87 -1.44 16.42
N THR A 213 -6.93 -0.76 15.98
CA THR A 213 -7.46 0.44 16.63
C THR A 213 -7.92 0.14 18.05
#